data_AF-A0A3N5U358-F1
#
_entry.id   AF-A0A3N5U358-F1
#
_cell.length_a   1.000
_cell.length_b   1.000
_cell.length_c   1.000
_cell.angle_alpha   90.00
_cell.angle_beta   90.00
_cell.angle_gamma   90.00
#
_symmetry.space_group_name_H-M   'P 1'
#
loop_
_entity.id
_entity.type
_entity.pdbx_description
1 polymer ?
#
loop_
_entity_poly.entity_id
_entity_poly.type
_entity_poly.pdbx_seq_one_letter_code
_entity_poly.pdbx_strand_id
1 'polypeptide(L)'
;MTSRHLEFCSVLILLYTLLITLPALASDLLLDDYQQGISKNWKEKSFKGLTRYEVVQEDGQRCIKATSDASASALYYEIDFDPRDYPFLTWRWK
;
A
#
# COMPACT_ATOMS: atom_id res chain seq x y z
N MET A 1 44.57 -7.14 32.96
CA MET A 1 43.22 -6.98 33.55
C MET A 1 42.28 -6.12 32.68
N THR A 2 42.68 -5.70 31.48
CA THR A 2 41.97 -4.75 30.60
C THR A 2 41.14 -5.40 29.48
N SER A 3 41.51 -6.60 29.03
CA SER A 3 40.84 -7.28 27.89
C SER A 3 39.41 -7.74 28.18
N ARG A 4 39.10 -8.26 29.39
CA ARG A 4 37.74 -8.71 29.73
C ARG A 4 36.72 -7.56 29.71
N HIS A 5 37.10 -6.36 30.15
CA HIS A 5 36.22 -5.18 30.14
C HIS A 5 35.94 -4.68 28.71
N LEU A 6 36.90 -4.83 27.80
CA LEU A 6 36.73 -4.48 26.39
C LEU A 6 35.75 -5.42 25.68
N GLU A 7 35.83 -6.72 25.93
CA GLU A 7 34.88 -7.72 25.41
C GLU A 7 33.45 -7.47 25.93
N PHE A 8 33.31 -7.15 27.22
CA PHE A 8 32.00 -6.79 27.80
C PHE A 8 31.40 -5.54 27.18
N CYS A 9 32.21 -4.49 26.96
CA CYS A 9 31.78 -3.28 26.27
C CYS A 9 31.40 -3.56 24.81
N SER A 10 32.17 -4.38 24.07
CA SER A 10 31.86 -4.75 22.69
C SER A 10 30.54 -5.51 22.59
N VAL A 11 30.27 -6.47 23.48
CA VAL A 11 29.00 -7.21 23.51
C VAL A 11 27.82 -6.28 23.87
N LEU A 12 28.01 -5.36 24.83
CA LEU A 12 27.00 -4.36 25.18
C LEU A 12 26.68 -3.40 24.03
N ILE A 13 27.70 -2.94 23.31
CA ILE A 13 27.54 -2.08 22.13
C ILE A 13 26.83 -2.85 21.02
N LEU A 14 27.19 -4.11 20.77
CA LEU A 14 26.57 -4.94 19.74
C LEU A 14 25.09 -5.23 20.07
N LEU A 15 24.79 -5.52 21.33
CA LEU A 15 23.42 -5.69 21.82
C LEU A 15 22.61 -4.39 21.68
N TYR A 16 23.22 -3.25 22.03
CA TYR A 16 22.60 -1.93 21.93
C TYR A 16 22.32 -1.54 20.48
N THR A 17 23.24 -1.83 19.55
CA THR A 17 23.02 -1.61 18.12
C THR A 17 21.88 -2.48 17.57
N LEU A 18 21.76 -3.73 18.02
CA LEU A 18 20.68 -4.63 17.62
C LEU A 18 19.30 -4.16 18.14
N LEU A 19 19.27 -3.56 19.33
CA LEU A 19 18.06 -2.95 19.92
C LEU A 19 17.61 -1.68 19.18
N ILE A 20 18.53 -0.92 18.59
CA ILE A 20 18.20 0.30 17.83
C ILE A 20 17.69 -0.02 16.41
N THR A 21 18.01 -1.18 15.85
CA THR A 21 17.56 -1.58 14.51
C THR A 21 16.11 -2.07 14.42
N LEU A 22 15.24 -1.71 15.37
CA LEU A 22 13.81 -2.00 15.24
C LEU A 22 13.29 -1.27 14.00
N PRO A 23 12.81 -1.99 12.97
CA PRO A 23 12.18 -1.34 11.84
C PRO A 23 10.99 -0.54 12.37
N ALA A 24 10.89 0.73 11.99
CA ALA A 24 9.67 1.48 12.21
C ALA A 24 8.53 0.73 11.53
N LEU A 25 7.62 0.17 12.32
CA LEU A 25 6.44 -0.50 11.79
C LEU A 25 5.51 0.56 11.20
N ALA A 26 5.74 0.93 9.94
CA ALA A 26 4.77 1.66 9.16
C ALA A 26 3.61 0.69 8.86
N SER A 27 2.42 1.01 9.34
CA SER A 27 1.22 0.28 8.99
C SER A 27 0.73 0.77 7.64
N ASP A 28 0.75 -0.09 6.62
CA ASP A 28 0.16 0.20 5.32
C ASP A 28 -1.34 -0.12 5.33
N LEU A 29 -2.15 0.83 4.86
CA LEU A 29 -3.58 0.60 4.61
C LEU A 29 -3.78 0.19 3.15
N LEU A 30 -3.79 -1.13 2.90
CA LEU A 30 -4.10 -1.66 1.57
C LEU A 30 -5.61 -1.61 1.32
N LEU A 31 -6.03 -0.83 0.31
CA LEU A 31 -7.45 -0.69 -0.05
C LEU A 31 -7.98 -1.87 -0.85
N ASP A 32 -7.27 -2.29 -1.91
CA ASP A 32 -7.66 -3.41 -2.74
C ASP A 32 -6.47 -3.88 -3.61
N ASP A 33 -6.36 -5.18 -3.84
CA ASP A 33 -5.36 -5.82 -4.72
C ASP A 33 -5.99 -6.52 -5.94
N TYR A 34 -7.33 -6.45 -6.03
CA TYR A 34 -8.14 -7.00 -7.11
C TYR A 34 -8.02 -8.52 -7.29
N GLN A 35 -7.48 -9.26 -6.32
CA GLN A 35 -7.34 -10.72 -6.41
C GLN A 35 -8.70 -11.45 -6.41
N GLN A 36 -9.75 -10.79 -5.93
CA GLN A 36 -11.11 -11.33 -5.91
C GLN A 36 -12.05 -10.58 -6.86
N GLY A 37 -11.51 -9.80 -7.81
CA GLY A 37 -12.29 -8.91 -8.67
C GLY A 37 -12.44 -7.51 -8.06
N ILE A 38 -13.36 -6.70 -8.61
CA ILE A 38 -13.70 -5.40 -8.03
C ILE A 38 -14.58 -5.64 -6.80
N SER A 39 -14.08 -5.31 -5.61
CA SER A 39 -14.85 -5.46 -4.38
C SER A 39 -16.04 -4.50 -4.33
N LYS A 40 -17.04 -4.84 -3.51
CA LYS A 40 -18.26 -4.02 -3.31
C LYS A 40 -18.02 -2.61 -2.75
N ASN A 41 -16.82 -2.34 -2.26
CA ASN A 41 -16.46 -1.06 -1.65
C ASN A 41 -16.11 -0.01 -2.73
N TRP A 42 -15.73 -0.46 -3.92
CA TRP A 42 -15.63 0.41 -5.09
C TRP A 42 -17.02 0.80 -5.56
N LYS A 43 -17.21 2.10 -5.80
CA LYS A 43 -18.43 2.69 -6.33
C LYS A 43 -18.15 3.37 -7.65
N GLU A 44 -19.10 3.29 -8.56
CA GLU A 44 -19.04 4.01 -9.83
C GLU A 44 -19.87 5.30 -9.75
N LYS A 45 -19.31 6.39 -10.25
CA LYS A 45 -20.02 7.63 -10.51
C LYS A 45 -19.93 7.95 -11.99
N SER A 46 -21.04 7.86 -12.73
CA SER A 46 -21.09 8.35 -14.10
C SER A 46 -21.34 9.86 -14.13
N PHE A 47 -20.57 10.55 -14.97
CA PHE A 47 -20.81 11.94 -15.35
C PHE A 47 -21.45 12.04 -16.72
N LYS A 48 -21.10 11.14 -17.64
CA LYS A 48 -21.66 11.04 -18.99
C LYS A 48 -21.48 9.62 -19.53
N GLY A 49 -22.53 9.02 -20.09
CA GLY A 49 -22.45 7.70 -20.72
C GLY A 49 -22.10 6.58 -19.74
N LEU A 50 -21.65 5.45 -20.27
CA LEU A 50 -21.26 4.27 -19.48
C LEU A 50 -19.77 3.99 -19.65
N THR A 51 -19.09 3.65 -18.56
CA THR A 51 -17.73 3.10 -18.60
C THR A 51 -17.78 1.70 -18.00
N ARG A 52 -17.22 0.72 -18.71
CA ARG A 52 -17.15 -0.65 -18.19
C ARG A 52 -15.85 -0.81 -17.41
N TYR A 53 -15.97 -1.23 -16.16
CA TYR A 53 -14.84 -1.58 -15.32
C TYR A 53 -14.77 -3.08 -15.12
N GLU A 54 -13.59 -3.66 -15.30
CA GLU A 54 -13.35 -5.10 -15.11
C GLU A 54 -11.92 -5.34 -14.63
N VAL A 55 -11.70 -6.39 -13.82
CA VAL A 55 -10.36 -6.83 -13.47
C VAL A 55 -9.83 -7.71 -14.58
N VAL A 56 -8.68 -7.34 -15.13
CA VAL A 56 -7.98 -8.10 -16.16
C VAL A 56 -6.60 -8.53 -15.66
N GLN A 57 -6.08 -9.61 -16.24
CA GLN A 57 -4.70 -10.04 -16.07
C GLN A 57 -3.93 -9.60 -17.32
N GLU A 58 -2.98 -8.68 -17.17
CA GLU A 58 -2.13 -8.24 -18.27
C GLU A 58 -0.68 -8.12 -17.77
N ASP A 59 0.30 -8.59 -18.55
CA ASP A 59 1.74 -8.65 -18.17
C ASP A 59 2.02 -9.32 -16.81
N GLY A 60 1.24 -10.36 -16.50
CA GLY A 60 1.41 -11.08 -15.24
C GLY A 60 0.88 -10.34 -14.00
N GLN A 61 0.20 -9.20 -14.17
CA GLN A 61 -0.37 -8.42 -13.07
C GLN A 61 -1.89 -8.25 -13.23
N ARG A 62 -2.62 -8.26 -12.11
CA ARG A 62 -4.03 -7.86 -12.09
C ARG A 62 -4.15 -6.35 -12.00
N CYS A 63 -5.01 -5.79 -12.82
CA CYS A 63 -5.35 -4.37 -12.82
C CYS A 63 -6.81 -4.17 -13.20
N ILE A 64 -7.35 -2.99 -12.86
CA ILE A 64 -8.67 -2.57 -13.35
C ILE A 64 -8.51 -1.97 -14.75
N LYS A 65 -9.27 -2.50 -15.70
CA LYS A 65 -9.43 -1.93 -17.03
C LYS A 65 -10.71 -1.11 -17.08
N ALA A 66 -10.60 0.12 -17.58
CA ALA A 66 -11.73 0.98 -17.86
C ALA A 66 -11.92 1.08 -19.38
N THR A 67 -13.08 0.66 -19.88
CA THR A 67 -13.46 0.81 -21.30
C THR A 67 -14.52 1.89 -21.42
N SER A 68 -14.20 2.98 -22.10
CA SER A 68 -15.10 4.11 -22.33
C SER A 68 -15.38 4.32 -23.82
N ASP A 69 -16.58 4.80 -24.13
CA ASP A 69 -16.97 5.26 -25.46
C ASP A 69 -17.71 6.59 -25.31
N ALA A 70 -17.03 7.68 -25.69
CA ALA A 70 -17.48 9.06 -25.51
C ALA A 70 -18.08 9.36 -24.10
N SER A 71 -17.61 8.63 -23.09
CA SER A 71 -18.12 8.61 -21.71
C SER A 71 -17.11 9.20 -20.71
N ALA A 72 -17.61 9.57 -19.54
CA ALA A 72 -16.83 10.07 -18.42
C ALA A 72 -17.45 9.53 -17.13
N SER A 73 -16.62 8.87 -16.32
CA SER A 73 -17.02 8.30 -15.03
C SER A 73 -15.83 8.30 -14.07
N ALA A 74 -16.09 7.98 -12.81
CA ALA A 74 -15.09 7.68 -11.81
C ALA A 74 -15.42 6.35 -11.13
N LEU A 75 -14.40 5.51 -10.93
CA LEU A 75 -14.45 4.39 -10.01
C LEU A 75 -13.68 4.78 -8.75
N TYR A 76 -14.36 4.85 -7.61
CA TYR A 76 -13.80 5.40 -6.37
C TYR A 76 -14.04 4.49 -5.17
N TYR A 77 -13.08 4.49 -4.24
CA TYR A 77 -13.15 3.79 -2.97
C TYR A 77 -13.22 4.84 -1.85
N GLU A 78 -14.27 4.77 -1.03
CA GLU A 78 -14.49 5.71 0.06
C GLU A 78 -13.96 5.12 1.37
N ILE A 79 -13.08 5.85 2.05
CA ILE A 79 -12.50 5.49 3.35
C ILE A 79 -12.55 6.67 4.30
N ASP A 80 -12.62 6.35 5.59
CA ASP A 80 -12.29 7.29 6.66
C ASP A 80 -10.84 7.03 7.10
N PHE A 81 -9.98 8.05 7.05
CA PHE A 81 -8.58 7.94 7.45
C PHE A 81 -8.04 9.28 7.94
N ASP A 82 -7.05 9.24 8.82
CA ASP A 82 -6.32 10.43 9.25
C ASP A 82 -4.98 10.54 8.48
N PRO A 83 -4.74 11.63 7.74
CA PRO A 83 -3.45 11.86 7.07
C PRO A 83 -2.26 11.97 8.03
N ARG A 84 -2.49 12.18 9.33
CA ARG A 84 -1.43 12.12 10.35
C ARG A 84 -0.96 10.70 10.62
N ASP A 85 -1.86 9.73 10.47
CA ASP A 85 -1.56 8.30 10.64
C ASP A 85 -1.06 7.68 9.32
N TYR A 86 -1.63 8.11 8.19
CA TYR A 86 -1.25 7.66 6.84
C TYR A 86 -0.86 8.84 5.94
N PRO A 87 0.36 9.39 6.12
CA PRO A 87 0.78 10.61 5.42
C PRO A 87 1.16 10.40 3.95
N PHE A 88 1.27 9.16 3.51
CA PHE A 88 1.69 8.82 2.15
C PHE A 88 0.59 8.04 1.43
N LEU A 89 0.24 8.52 0.24
CA LEU A 89 -0.63 7.82 -0.68
C LEU A 89 0.21 7.16 -1.78
N THR A 90 0.09 5.85 -1.91
CA THR A 90 0.75 5.07 -2.96
C THR A 90 -0.30 4.48 -3.90
N TRP A 91 -0.05 4.56 -5.20
CA TRP A 91 -0.89 3.94 -6.22
C TRP A 91 -0.01 3.34 -7.32
N ARG A 92 -0.58 2.41 -8.08
CA ARG A 92 0.05 1.86 -9.28
C ARG A 92 -0.96 1.89 -10.42
N TRP A 93 -0.58 2.56 -11.50
CA TRP A 93 -1.27 2.48 -12.78
C TRP A 93 -0.62 1.40 -13.65
N LYS A 94 -1.41 0.84 -14.54
CA LYS A 94 -0.92 0.10 -15.69
C LYS A 94 -1.08 0.99 -16.92
#